data_AF-A0A1Y2IAD1-F1
#
_entry.id   AF-A0A1Y2IAD1-F1
#
_cell.length_a   1.000
_cell.length_b   1.000
_cell.length_c   1.000
_cell.angle_alpha   90.00
_cell.angle_beta   90.00
_cell.angle_gamma   90.00
#
_symmetry.space_group_name_H-M   'P 1'
#
loop_
_entity.id
_entity.type
_entity.pdbx_description
1 polymer ?
#
loop_
_entity_poly.entity_id
_entity_poly.type
_entity_poly.pdbx_seq_one_letter_code
_entity_poly.pdbx_strand_id
1 'polypeptide(L)'
;MLVTTPLKYAAWYYLPGYATRQLLSFFHAAYARYFRRPPPAPGTPEYVFHYRMTYLLFSCLYMLYNLHDAAATMEPNYYELLGLAPNADESMLKTAFRQFARRYHPDKTGPQNEGIFMEVRDAYDSLRSPIKRFAYERFGPEALKWTQCTTIRDYVHHGLLQALGFYIVSLSSLIFIALIHPGGPVSFWRFIMLAFTAVYELLFLLNPSPTSASDTTLSSVLFSDPAATTNASLFTYLWPHRVAYQHVRFIHNLWLLGCFALSNVVPVLFPTPTSNMKDKWLLNEAQQIVRLTASIGQETGALLSTLFHSVHGPRTGTPASESTFPYLGDLPTPPGRDGKPAPAERVVALLATELEHLVLEAQMRSDGGPLASAVQSAVERRRREEVRLGRATPGMKANGVGGGHVHGRTWVQTGGSGSGGGGSPARAERVLGYVRGRSRSLG
;
A
#
# COMPACT_ATOMS: atom_id res chain seq x y z
N MET A 1 7.04 26.52 -25.65
CA MET A 1 7.06 25.36 -24.74
C MET A 1 5.98 25.37 -23.64
N LEU A 2 5.39 26.53 -23.27
CA LEU A 2 4.37 26.62 -22.20
C LEU A 2 2.99 26.00 -22.52
N VAL A 3 2.64 25.82 -23.80
CA VAL A 3 1.33 25.24 -24.20
C VAL A 3 1.37 23.71 -24.28
N THR A 4 2.53 23.13 -24.56
CA THR A 4 2.68 21.67 -24.75
C THR A 4 2.73 20.90 -23.43
N THR A 5 3.22 21.50 -22.36
CA THR A 5 3.34 20.86 -21.04
C THR A 5 1.97 20.59 -20.39
N PRO A 6 1.02 21.55 -20.26
CA PRO A 6 -0.28 21.25 -19.65
C PRO A 6 -1.09 20.27 -20.49
N LEU A 7 -0.94 20.28 -21.82
CA LEU A 7 -1.60 19.31 -22.71
C LEU A 7 -1.08 17.89 -22.47
N LYS A 8 0.24 17.71 -22.31
CA LYS A 8 0.85 16.41 -21.95
C LYS A 8 0.32 15.89 -20.61
N TYR A 9 0.11 16.77 -19.62
CA TYR A 9 -0.43 16.38 -18.32
C TYR A 9 -1.94 16.15 -18.35
N ALA A 10 -2.71 16.92 -19.12
CA ALA A 10 -4.13 16.68 -19.32
C ALA A 10 -4.39 15.35 -20.04
N ALA A 11 -3.49 14.96 -20.95
CA ALA A 11 -3.52 13.66 -21.61
C ALA A 11 -3.47 12.50 -20.59
N TRP A 12 -2.74 12.63 -19.47
CA TRP A 12 -2.69 11.57 -18.45
C TRP A 12 -4.05 11.22 -17.82
N TYR A 13 -5.02 12.15 -17.83
CA TYR A 13 -6.34 11.89 -17.26
C TYR A 13 -7.24 11.06 -18.19
N TYR A 14 -7.20 11.31 -19.49
CA TYR A 14 -8.12 10.68 -20.46
C TYR A 14 -7.48 9.53 -21.24
N LEU A 15 -6.20 9.66 -21.56
CA LEU A 15 -5.52 8.83 -22.55
C LEU A 15 -5.30 7.39 -22.06
N PRO A 16 -4.91 7.12 -20.80
CA PRO A 16 -4.78 5.75 -20.29
C PRO A 16 -6.12 4.99 -20.30
N GLY A 17 -7.21 5.64 -19.88
CA GLY A 17 -8.54 5.02 -19.85
C GLY A 17 -9.07 4.70 -21.24
N TYR A 18 -8.93 5.64 -22.18
CA TYR A 18 -9.36 5.45 -23.57
C TYR A 18 -8.51 4.39 -24.29
N ALA A 19 -7.18 4.50 -24.19
CA ALA A 19 -6.25 3.58 -24.83
C ALA A 19 -6.42 2.14 -24.31
N THR A 20 -6.64 1.97 -23.01
CA THR A 20 -6.88 0.63 -22.43
C THR A 20 -8.13 -0.02 -22.99
N ARG A 21 -9.23 0.74 -23.19
CA ARG A 21 -10.46 0.19 -23.77
C ARG A 21 -10.25 -0.29 -25.21
N GLN A 22 -9.48 0.46 -26.00
CA GLN A 22 -9.14 0.07 -27.37
C GLN A 22 -8.20 -1.13 -27.39
N LEU A 23 -7.12 -1.10 -26.60
CA LEU A 23 -6.19 -2.23 -26.49
C LEU A 23 -6.89 -3.51 -26.03
N LEU A 24 -7.83 -3.39 -25.09
CA LEU A 24 -8.58 -4.54 -24.58
C LEU A 24 -9.53 -5.13 -25.62
N SER A 25 -10.13 -4.30 -26.50
CA SER A 25 -10.97 -4.80 -27.59
C SER A 25 -10.16 -5.60 -28.61
N PHE A 26 -8.96 -5.11 -28.97
CA PHE A 26 -8.03 -5.84 -29.82
C PHE A 26 -7.52 -7.12 -29.15
N PHE A 27 -7.14 -7.04 -27.89
CA PHE A 27 -6.65 -8.19 -27.13
C PHE A 27 -7.71 -9.29 -27.03
N HIS A 28 -8.96 -8.94 -26.71
CA HIS A 28 -10.05 -9.90 -26.64
C HIS A 28 -10.44 -10.49 -28.01
N ALA A 29 -10.34 -9.72 -29.09
CA ALA A 29 -10.52 -10.25 -30.45
C ALA A 29 -9.41 -11.24 -30.83
N ALA A 30 -8.15 -10.95 -30.47
CA ALA A 30 -7.02 -11.84 -30.69
C ALA A 30 -7.07 -13.10 -29.78
N TYR A 31 -7.46 -12.92 -28.51
CA TYR A 31 -7.64 -13.98 -27.54
C TYR A 31 -8.69 -15.00 -27.99
N ALA A 32 -9.83 -14.53 -28.50
CA ALA A 32 -10.87 -15.38 -29.05
C ALA A 32 -10.36 -16.21 -30.25
N ARG A 33 -9.49 -15.63 -31.09
CA ARG A 33 -8.89 -16.31 -32.23
C ARG A 33 -7.84 -17.34 -31.83
N TYR A 34 -7.00 -17.04 -30.84
CA TYR A 34 -5.88 -17.90 -30.44
C TYR A 34 -6.30 -19.01 -29.46
N PHE A 35 -7.05 -18.67 -28.41
CA PHE A 35 -7.44 -19.62 -27.36
C PHE A 35 -8.78 -20.31 -27.62
N ARG A 36 -9.52 -19.93 -28.67
CA ARG A 36 -10.84 -20.46 -29.02
C ARG A 36 -11.85 -20.44 -27.86
N ARG A 37 -11.73 -19.47 -26.96
CA ARG A 37 -12.66 -19.23 -25.85
C ARG A 37 -13.32 -17.86 -26.02
N PRO A 38 -14.60 -17.70 -25.66
CA PRO A 38 -15.25 -16.39 -25.69
C PRO A 38 -14.52 -15.43 -24.71
N PRO A 39 -14.39 -14.14 -25.05
CA PRO A 39 -13.76 -13.19 -24.16
C PRO A 39 -14.58 -13.03 -22.87
N PRO A 40 -13.92 -12.79 -21.72
CA PRO A 40 -14.60 -12.69 -20.43
C PRO A 40 -15.58 -11.50 -20.43
N ALA A 41 -16.78 -11.72 -19.90
CA ALA A 41 -17.81 -10.69 -19.86
C ALA A 41 -17.45 -9.55 -18.89
N PRO A 42 -17.89 -8.30 -19.16
CA PRO A 42 -17.68 -7.18 -18.25
C PRO A 42 -18.25 -7.49 -16.85
N GLY A 43 -17.44 -7.28 -15.81
CA GLY A 43 -17.84 -7.54 -14.42
C GLY A 43 -17.41 -8.89 -13.85
N THR A 44 -16.89 -9.80 -14.68
CA THR A 44 -16.22 -11.01 -14.19
C THR A 44 -14.86 -10.67 -13.57
N PRO A 45 -14.37 -11.46 -12.58
CA PRO A 45 -13.05 -11.22 -11.97
C PRO A 45 -11.92 -11.31 -13.00
N GLU A 46 -12.05 -12.16 -14.01
CA GLU A 46 -11.09 -12.32 -15.10
C GLU A 46 -10.99 -11.05 -15.98
N TYR A 47 -12.12 -10.44 -16.33
CA TYR A 47 -12.13 -9.19 -17.09
C TYR A 47 -11.43 -8.05 -16.33
N VAL A 48 -11.68 -7.95 -15.02
CA VAL A 48 -11.04 -6.93 -14.16
C VAL A 48 -9.53 -7.12 -14.12
N PHE A 49 -9.06 -8.36 -14.05
CA PHE A 49 -7.63 -8.66 -14.09
C PHE A 49 -7.00 -8.25 -15.44
N HIS A 50 -7.60 -8.65 -16.57
CA HIS A 50 -7.12 -8.26 -17.90
C HIS A 50 -7.09 -6.74 -18.09
N TYR A 51 -8.13 -6.03 -17.63
CA TYR A 51 -8.17 -4.57 -17.68
C TYR A 51 -7.03 -3.95 -16.88
N ARG A 52 -6.80 -4.40 -15.64
CA ARG A 52 -5.73 -3.88 -14.78
C ARG A 52 -4.34 -4.09 -15.37
N MET A 53 -4.07 -5.29 -15.89
CA MET A 53 -2.78 -5.60 -16.51
C MET A 53 -2.55 -4.77 -17.77
N THR A 54 -3.56 -4.65 -18.63
CA THR A 54 -3.47 -3.83 -19.85
C THR A 54 -3.28 -2.36 -19.53
N TYR A 55 -4.02 -1.85 -18.54
CA TYR A 55 -3.88 -0.47 -18.07
C TYR A 55 -2.50 -0.18 -17.50
N LEU A 56 -1.96 -1.11 -16.71
CA LEU A 56 -0.61 -1.01 -16.15
C LEU A 56 0.44 -1.02 -17.26
N LEU A 57 0.37 -1.98 -18.18
CA LEU A 57 1.30 -2.09 -19.30
C LEU A 57 1.31 -0.81 -20.14
N PHE A 58 0.14 -0.29 -20.51
CA PHE A 58 0.02 0.96 -21.24
C PHE A 58 0.60 2.14 -20.46
N SER A 59 0.26 2.25 -19.17
CA SER A 59 0.75 3.34 -18.32
C SER A 59 2.27 3.29 -18.13
N CYS A 60 2.86 2.10 -17.98
CA CYS A 60 4.31 1.91 -17.91
C CYS A 60 4.99 2.26 -19.22
N LEU A 61 4.44 1.83 -20.37
CA LEU A 61 4.97 2.18 -21.69
C LEU A 61 4.88 3.68 -21.95
N TYR A 62 3.77 4.31 -21.57
CA TYR A 62 3.58 5.74 -21.68
C TYR A 62 4.53 6.52 -20.76
N MET A 63 4.77 6.02 -19.53
CA MET A 63 5.77 6.59 -18.63
C MET A 63 7.18 6.48 -19.23
N LEU A 64 7.52 5.34 -19.84
CA LEU A 64 8.80 5.15 -20.52
C LEU A 64 8.96 6.10 -21.71
N TYR A 65 7.91 6.29 -22.50
CA TYR A 65 7.90 7.27 -23.59
C TYR A 65 8.12 8.69 -23.08
N ASN A 66 7.41 9.12 -22.02
CA ASN A 66 7.59 10.44 -21.45
C ASN A 66 8.98 10.62 -20.83
N LEU A 67 9.54 9.57 -20.23
CA LEU A 67 10.92 9.58 -19.71
C LEU A 67 11.93 9.76 -20.84
N HIS A 68 11.75 9.05 -21.96
CA HIS A 68 12.58 9.18 -23.14
C HIS A 68 12.45 10.58 -23.77
N ASP A 69 11.22 11.08 -23.94
CA ASP A 69 10.95 12.43 -24.45
C ASP A 69 11.58 13.50 -23.55
N ALA A 70 11.38 13.42 -22.24
CA ALA A 70 12.00 14.35 -21.28
C ALA A 70 13.53 14.29 -21.29
N ALA A 71 14.12 13.13 -21.60
CA ALA A 71 15.56 12.98 -21.77
C ALA A 71 16.06 13.54 -23.11
N ALA A 72 15.28 13.44 -24.19
CA ALA A 72 15.67 13.87 -25.53
C ALA A 72 15.42 15.37 -25.78
N THR A 73 14.37 15.96 -25.21
CA THR A 73 13.97 17.36 -25.48
C THR A 73 14.64 18.39 -24.57
N MET A 74 15.78 18.06 -23.95
CA MET A 74 16.49 19.02 -23.12
C MET A 74 17.13 20.11 -23.95
N GLU A 75 17.13 21.33 -23.40
CA GLU A 75 17.87 22.44 -24.00
C GLU A 75 19.38 22.11 -24.03
N PRO A 76 20.06 22.37 -25.16
CA PRO A 76 21.48 22.12 -25.29
C PRO A 76 22.25 22.94 -24.26
N ASN A 77 23.30 22.34 -23.68
CA ASN A 77 24.17 23.06 -22.76
C ASN A 77 25.27 23.84 -23.52
N TYR A 78 25.94 24.75 -22.81
CA TYR A 78 27.01 25.58 -23.38
C TYR A 78 28.22 24.77 -23.83
N TYR A 79 28.46 23.61 -23.21
CA TYR A 79 29.51 22.69 -23.61
C TYR A 79 29.19 22.02 -24.96
N GLU A 80 27.97 21.51 -25.13
CA GLU A 80 27.43 20.94 -26.36
C GLU A 80 27.40 21.97 -27.49
N LEU A 81 27.05 23.23 -27.20
CA LEU A 81 27.07 24.33 -28.16
C LEU A 81 28.49 24.59 -28.71
N LEU A 82 29.51 24.45 -27.85
CA LEU A 82 30.92 24.57 -28.21
C LEU A 82 31.54 23.25 -28.73
N GLY A 83 30.80 22.14 -28.69
CA GLY A 83 31.29 20.80 -29.04
C GLY A 83 32.33 20.25 -28.06
N LEU A 84 32.25 20.64 -26.79
CA LEU A 84 33.16 20.25 -25.72
C LEU A 84 32.46 19.34 -24.70
N ALA A 85 33.25 18.53 -24.01
CA ALA A 85 32.78 17.82 -22.84
C ALA A 85 32.74 18.76 -21.61
N PRO A 86 31.89 18.51 -20.60
CA PRO A 86 31.80 19.35 -19.39
C PRO A 86 33.11 19.47 -18.60
N ASN A 87 34.04 18.56 -18.80
CA ASN A 87 35.37 18.52 -18.19
C ASN A 87 36.46 19.24 -19.00
N ALA A 88 36.10 19.99 -20.05
CA ALA A 88 37.08 20.63 -20.91
C ALA A 88 37.91 21.69 -20.16
N ASP A 89 39.23 21.62 -20.38
CA ASP A 89 40.19 22.62 -19.89
C ASP A 89 39.99 23.99 -20.56
N GLU A 90 40.48 25.04 -19.91
CA GLU A 90 40.44 26.40 -20.47
C GLU A 90 41.17 26.52 -21.83
N SER A 91 42.21 25.71 -22.05
CA SER A 91 42.95 25.67 -23.31
C SER A 91 42.09 25.11 -24.45
N MET A 92 41.33 24.06 -24.17
CA MET A 92 40.36 23.44 -25.09
C MET A 92 39.20 24.40 -25.37
N LEU A 93 38.69 25.07 -24.33
CA LEU A 93 37.65 26.10 -24.45
C LEU A 93 38.07 27.24 -25.39
N LYS A 94 39.26 27.80 -25.20
CA LYS A 94 39.82 28.86 -26.07
C LYS A 94 40.02 28.38 -27.50
N THR A 95 40.40 27.12 -27.70
CA THR A 95 40.67 26.57 -29.03
C THR A 95 39.39 26.30 -29.80
N ALA A 96 38.38 25.71 -29.15
CA ALA A 96 37.05 25.49 -29.72
C ALA A 96 36.39 26.82 -30.12
N PHE A 97 36.41 27.82 -29.24
CA PHE A 97 35.87 29.15 -29.56
C PHE A 97 36.58 29.81 -30.76
N ARG A 98 37.91 29.74 -30.83
CA ARG A 98 38.67 30.26 -31.99
C ARG A 98 38.31 29.56 -33.29
N GLN A 99 38.12 28.24 -33.25
CA GLN A 99 37.72 27.46 -34.43
C GLN A 99 36.30 27.81 -34.87
N PHE A 100 35.37 27.92 -33.92
CA PHE A 100 33.99 28.34 -34.17
C PHE A 100 33.94 29.75 -34.78
N ALA A 101 34.61 30.71 -34.16
CA ALA A 101 34.62 32.10 -34.61
C ALA A 101 35.22 32.25 -36.01
N ARG A 102 36.25 31.47 -36.39
CA ARG A 102 36.80 31.50 -37.75
C ARG A 102 35.82 31.07 -38.83
N ARG A 103 34.89 30.17 -38.49
CA ARG A 103 33.91 29.56 -39.40
C ARG A 103 32.60 30.35 -39.46
N TYR A 104 32.16 30.89 -38.33
CA TYR A 104 30.86 31.54 -38.16
C TYR A 104 30.95 33.04 -37.84
N HIS A 105 32.07 33.70 -38.16
CA HIS A 105 32.20 35.15 -37.97
C HIS A 105 31.09 35.90 -38.74
N PRO A 106 30.40 36.88 -38.14
CA PRO A 106 29.33 37.63 -38.81
C PRO A 106 29.79 38.27 -40.13
N ASP A 107 31.03 38.75 -40.20
CA ASP A 107 31.61 39.31 -41.43
C ASP A 107 31.67 38.31 -42.60
N LYS A 108 31.74 37.00 -42.33
CA LYS A 108 31.84 35.96 -43.36
C LYS A 108 30.51 35.32 -43.70
N THR A 109 29.63 35.14 -42.72
CA THR A 109 28.38 34.39 -42.89
C THR A 109 27.13 35.28 -42.94
N GLY A 110 27.29 36.59 -42.76
CA GLY A 110 26.18 37.54 -42.75
C GLY A 110 25.33 37.48 -41.48
N PRO A 111 24.27 38.31 -41.40
CA PRO A 111 23.48 38.52 -40.18
C PRO A 111 22.62 37.31 -39.77
N GLN A 112 22.42 36.32 -40.66
CA GLN A 112 21.62 35.13 -40.35
C GLN A 112 22.21 34.28 -39.22
N ASN A 113 23.54 34.28 -39.08
CA ASN A 113 24.23 33.51 -38.05
C ASN A 113 24.60 34.36 -36.82
N GLU A 114 24.20 35.63 -36.78
CA GLU A 114 24.53 36.53 -35.68
C GLU A 114 23.98 36.00 -34.35
N GLY A 115 22.74 35.50 -34.33
CA GLY A 115 22.13 34.93 -33.12
C GLY A 115 22.94 33.78 -32.51
N ILE A 116 23.35 32.82 -33.34
CA ILE A 116 24.15 31.65 -32.90
C ILE A 116 25.54 32.10 -32.42
N PHE A 117 26.14 33.09 -33.12
CA PHE A 117 27.42 33.64 -32.72
C PHE A 117 27.35 34.35 -31.35
N MET A 118 26.29 35.12 -31.11
CA MET A 118 26.06 35.76 -29.81
C MET A 118 25.87 34.70 -28.71
N GLU A 119 25.11 33.63 -28.96
CA GLU A 119 24.91 32.54 -28.00
C GLU A 119 26.22 31.82 -27.66
N VAL A 120 27.06 31.51 -28.66
CA VAL A 120 28.37 30.88 -28.44
C VAL A 120 29.36 31.81 -27.74
N ARG A 121 29.30 33.12 -28.02
CA ARG A 121 30.10 34.11 -27.30
C ARG A 121 29.70 34.17 -25.83
N ASP A 122 28.41 34.24 -25.56
CA ASP A 122 27.88 34.28 -24.19
C ASP A 122 28.21 32.98 -23.43
N ALA A 123 28.17 31.84 -24.11
CA ALA A 123 28.64 30.56 -23.59
C ALA A 123 30.13 30.60 -23.22
N TYR A 124 30.99 31.06 -24.13
CA TYR A 124 32.43 31.20 -23.88
C TYR A 124 32.74 32.13 -22.71
N ASP A 125 32.11 33.31 -22.66
CA ASP A 125 32.33 34.30 -21.59
C ASP A 125 31.87 33.79 -20.22
N SER A 126 30.83 32.98 -20.20
CA SER A 126 30.30 32.35 -18.99
C SER A 126 31.21 31.23 -18.48
N LEU A 127 31.70 30.36 -19.39
CA LEU A 127 32.56 29.24 -19.04
C LEU A 127 34.01 29.67 -18.71
N ARG A 128 34.47 30.79 -19.25
CA ARG A 128 35.82 31.33 -19.01
C ARG A 128 36.03 31.81 -17.57
N SER A 129 35.01 32.38 -16.93
CA SER A 129 35.13 32.87 -15.55
C SER A 129 34.76 31.75 -14.57
N PRO A 130 35.61 31.42 -13.58
CA PRO A 130 35.32 30.32 -12.65
C PRO A 130 34.04 30.57 -11.84
N ILE A 131 33.74 31.82 -11.49
CA ILE A 131 32.53 32.19 -10.74
C ILE A 131 31.27 32.02 -11.61
N LYS A 132 31.32 32.50 -12.86
CA LYS A 132 30.18 32.36 -13.79
C LYS A 132 29.97 30.91 -14.22
N ARG A 133 31.05 30.17 -14.44
CA ARG A 133 31.02 28.73 -14.71
C ARG A 133 30.34 27.97 -13.57
N PHE A 134 30.73 28.27 -12.33
CA PHE A 134 30.10 27.70 -11.14
C PHE A 134 28.59 27.98 -11.09
N ALA A 135 28.18 29.24 -11.33
CA ALA A 135 26.77 29.63 -11.31
C ALA A 135 25.98 28.93 -12.43
N TYR A 136 26.54 28.91 -13.64
CA TYR A 136 25.96 28.24 -14.79
C TYR A 136 25.78 26.74 -14.57
N GLU A 137 26.80 26.05 -14.05
CA GLU A 137 26.71 24.59 -13.88
C GLU A 137 25.60 24.17 -12.90
N ARG A 138 25.33 24.97 -11.87
CA ARG A 138 24.36 24.63 -10.82
C ARG A 138 22.95 25.11 -11.09
N PHE A 139 22.83 26.34 -11.58
CA PHE A 139 21.56 27.05 -11.70
C PHE A 139 21.15 27.30 -13.16
N GLY A 140 22.03 26.97 -14.12
CA GLY A 140 21.78 27.11 -15.55
C GLY A 140 21.95 28.55 -16.06
N PRO A 141 21.50 28.83 -17.29
CA PRO A 141 21.69 30.13 -17.95
C PRO A 141 20.90 31.27 -17.28
N GLU A 142 19.87 30.96 -16.50
CA GLU A 142 19.10 31.95 -15.74
C GLU A 142 19.95 32.65 -14.68
N ALA A 143 20.89 31.95 -14.06
CA ALA A 143 21.74 32.52 -13.02
C ALA A 143 22.69 33.60 -13.56
N LEU A 144 23.05 33.53 -14.84
CA LEU A 144 23.91 34.52 -15.46
C LEU A 144 23.23 35.89 -15.63
N LYS A 145 21.90 35.93 -15.53
CA LYS A 145 21.09 37.17 -15.60
C LYS A 145 20.96 37.86 -14.24
N TRP A 146 21.42 37.25 -13.16
CA TRP A 146 21.33 37.82 -11.81
C TRP A 146 22.36 38.94 -11.65
N THR A 147 21.92 40.19 -11.77
CA THR A 147 22.78 41.39 -11.68
C THR A 147 23.35 41.65 -10.29
N GLN A 148 22.72 41.09 -9.25
CA GLN A 148 23.07 41.33 -7.85
C GLN A 148 24.11 40.34 -7.29
N CYS A 149 24.47 39.30 -8.05
CA CYS A 149 25.35 38.23 -7.59
C CYS A 149 26.77 38.39 -8.17
N THR A 150 27.74 38.64 -7.30
CA THR A 150 29.16 38.75 -7.71
C THR A 150 30.03 37.67 -7.12
N THR A 151 29.70 37.20 -5.90
CA THR A 151 30.45 36.13 -5.23
C THR A 151 29.74 34.79 -5.34
N ILE A 152 30.49 33.70 -5.22
CA ILE A 152 29.95 32.33 -5.19
C ILE A 152 28.85 32.18 -4.13
N ARG A 153 29.04 32.80 -2.96
CA ARG A 153 28.09 32.70 -1.85
C ARG A 153 26.75 33.35 -2.17
N ASP A 154 26.78 34.48 -2.89
CA ASP A 154 25.57 35.17 -3.35
C ASP A 154 24.78 34.29 -4.33
N TYR A 155 25.46 33.67 -5.29
CA TYR A 155 24.83 32.75 -6.23
C TYR A 155 24.20 31.54 -5.53
N VAL A 156 24.90 30.95 -4.56
CA VAL A 156 24.38 29.81 -3.79
C VAL A 156 23.13 30.22 -2.99
N HIS A 157 23.18 31.36 -2.30
CA HIS A 157 22.06 31.84 -1.51
C HIS A 157 20.83 32.14 -2.39
N HIS A 158 21.03 32.88 -3.49
CA HIS A 158 19.95 33.23 -4.39
C HIS A 158 19.34 32.00 -5.08
N GLY A 159 20.19 31.07 -5.51
CA GLY A 159 19.76 29.83 -6.13
C GLY A 159 19.04 28.89 -5.15
N LEU A 160 19.49 28.81 -3.89
CA LEU A 160 18.81 28.04 -2.85
C LEU A 160 17.41 28.61 -2.54
N LEU A 161 17.27 29.94 -2.51
CA LEU A 161 15.97 30.59 -2.34
C LEU A 161 15.02 30.28 -3.52
N GLN A 162 15.53 30.28 -4.75
CA GLN A 162 14.74 29.92 -5.93
C GLN A 162 14.30 28.45 -5.89
N ALA A 163 15.21 27.53 -5.53
CA ALA A 163 14.90 26.12 -5.34
C ALA A 163 13.80 25.93 -4.28
N LEU A 164 13.92 26.61 -3.14
CA LEU A 164 12.95 26.55 -2.05
C LEU A 164 11.55 27.02 -2.49
N GLY A 165 11.49 28.01 -3.40
CA GLY A 165 10.23 28.45 -4.02
C GLY A 165 9.49 27.33 -4.76
N PHE A 166 10.20 26.50 -5.54
CA PHE A 166 9.62 25.34 -6.21
C PHE A 166 9.01 24.34 -5.20
N TYR A 167 9.72 24.06 -4.10
CA TYR A 167 9.24 23.13 -3.07
C TYR A 167 8.05 23.67 -2.29
N ILE A 168 8.02 24.96 -1.96
CA ILE A 168 6.86 25.58 -1.30
C ILE A 168 5.62 25.42 -2.20
N VAL A 169 5.71 25.83 -3.46
CA VAL A 169 4.58 25.74 -4.41
C VAL A 169 4.13 24.29 -4.60
N SER A 170 5.08 23.36 -4.71
CA SER A 170 4.81 21.93 -4.84
C SER A 170 4.13 21.36 -3.60
N LEU A 171 4.61 21.71 -2.40
CA LEU A 171 4.03 21.28 -1.13
C LEU A 171 2.62 21.85 -0.95
N SER A 172 2.42 23.14 -1.22
CA SER A 172 1.09 23.77 -1.19
C SER A 172 0.12 23.09 -2.16
N SER A 173 0.58 22.75 -3.36
CA SER A 173 -0.23 22.03 -4.36
C SER A 173 -0.60 20.63 -3.88
N LEU A 174 0.34 19.90 -3.26
CA LEU A 174 0.06 18.58 -2.70
C LEU A 174 -0.91 18.64 -1.52
N ILE A 175 -0.76 19.62 -0.63
CA ILE A 175 -1.70 19.86 0.48
C ILE A 175 -3.09 20.16 -0.09
N PHE A 176 -3.20 21.03 -1.10
CA PHE A 176 -4.46 21.33 -1.76
C PHE A 176 -5.14 20.09 -2.35
N ILE A 177 -4.39 19.24 -3.07
CA ILE A 177 -4.91 17.98 -3.61
C ILE A 177 -5.33 17.02 -2.49
N ALA A 178 -4.57 16.97 -1.38
CA ALA A 178 -4.90 16.14 -0.23
C ALA A 178 -6.17 16.61 0.50
N LEU A 179 -6.48 17.91 0.47
CA LEU A 179 -7.72 18.46 1.01
C LEU A 179 -8.94 18.08 0.15
N ILE A 180 -8.80 18.06 -1.18
CA ILE A 180 -9.89 17.68 -2.10
C ILE A 180 -10.16 16.17 -2.03
N HIS A 181 -9.11 15.35 -1.86
CA HIS A 181 -9.20 13.89 -1.84
C HIS A 181 -8.60 13.30 -0.56
N PRO A 182 -9.27 13.46 0.59
CA PRO A 182 -8.80 12.93 1.87
C PRO A 182 -8.81 11.40 1.85
N GLY A 183 -7.64 10.78 2.07
CA GLY A 183 -7.55 9.33 2.36
C GLY A 183 -7.13 8.41 1.21
N GLY A 184 -6.53 8.92 0.13
CA GLY A 184 -5.93 8.07 -0.89
C GLY A 184 -4.55 7.53 -0.46
N PRO A 185 -4.23 6.23 -0.67
CA PRO A 185 -2.91 5.66 -0.38
C PRO A 185 -1.76 6.36 -1.15
N VAL A 186 -2.10 7.12 -2.19
CA VAL A 186 -1.18 7.85 -3.06
C VAL A 186 -0.57 9.08 -2.38
N SER A 187 -1.29 9.72 -1.45
CA SER A 187 -0.90 11.01 -0.88
C SER A 187 0.49 10.94 -0.22
N PHE A 188 0.71 9.92 0.61
CA PHE A 188 1.99 9.63 1.28
C PHE A 188 3.16 9.52 0.31
N TRP A 189 2.99 8.74 -0.76
CA TRP A 189 4.05 8.50 -1.75
C TRP A 189 4.45 9.76 -2.51
N ARG A 190 3.52 10.71 -2.73
CA ARG A 190 3.85 11.99 -3.38
C ARG A 190 4.78 12.86 -2.52
N PHE A 191 4.54 12.89 -1.20
CA PHE A 191 5.42 13.61 -0.28
C PHE A 191 6.80 12.97 -0.19
N ILE A 192 6.88 11.64 -0.17
CA ILE A 192 8.16 10.91 -0.23
C ILE A 192 8.91 11.26 -1.51
N MET A 193 8.24 11.23 -2.68
CA MET A 193 8.87 11.57 -3.95
C MET A 193 9.36 13.03 -3.98
N LEU A 194 8.63 13.96 -3.38
CA LEU A 194 9.05 15.36 -3.25
C LEU A 194 10.27 15.47 -2.33
N ALA A 195 10.30 14.74 -1.21
CA ALA A 195 11.43 14.71 -0.29
C ALA A 195 12.69 14.14 -0.95
N PHE A 196 12.56 13.03 -1.70
CA PHE A 196 13.68 12.50 -2.49
C PHE A 196 14.18 13.50 -3.53
N THR A 197 13.28 14.19 -4.22
CA THR A 197 13.64 15.24 -5.18
C THR A 197 14.44 16.36 -4.52
N ALA A 198 14.01 16.81 -3.33
CA ALA A 198 14.73 17.81 -2.53
C ALA A 198 16.12 17.35 -2.11
N VAL A 199 16.26 16.10 -1.64
CA VAL A 199 17.54 15.52 -1.27
C VAL A 199 18.47 15.45 -2.50
N TYR A 200 17.98 14.99 -3.65
CA TYR A 200 18.79 14.90 -4.86
C TYR A 200 19.21 16.27 -5.40
N GLU A 201 18.31 17.27 -5.38
CA GLU A 201 18.68 18.63 -5.78
C GLU A 201 19.75 19.21 -4.85
N LEU A 202 19.60 19.01 -3.54
CA LEU A 202 20.61 19.46 -2.57
C LEU A 202 21.96 18.77 -2.81
N LEU A 203 21.96 17.48 -3.14
CA LEU A 203 23.19 16.75 -3.51
C LEU A 203 23.87 17.36 -4.74
N PHE A 204 23.13 17.71 -5.80
CA PHE A 204 23.69 18.35 -7.00
C PHE A 204 24.12 19.82 -6.76
N LEU A 205 23.49 20.52 -5.82
CA LEU A 205 23.89 21.88 -5.45
C LEU A 205 25.16 21.90 -4.59
N LEU A 206 25.35 20.90 -3.73
CA LEU A 206 26.48 20.78 -2.83
C LEU A 206 27.70 20.14 -3.50
N ASN A 207 27.51 19.09 -4.31
CA ASN A 207 28.61 18.45 -5.04
C ASN A 207 28.80 19.10 -6.42
N PRO A 208 29.99 19.64 -6.73
CA PRO A 208 30.29 20.13 -8.08
C PRO A 208 30.26 19.00 -9.11
N SER A 209 30.16 19.41 -10.38
CA SER A 209 30.19 18.54 -11.55
C SER A 209 31.34 17.52 -11.49
N PRO A 210 31.14 16.32 -12.05
CA PRO A 210 32.12 15.23 -11.98
C PRO A 210 33.40 15.61 -12.75
N THR A 211 34.48 15.90 -12.03
CA THR A 211 35.80 15.48 -12.52
C THR A 211 35.76 13.95 -12.67
N SER A 212 36.23 13.48 -13.83
CA SER A 212 35.99 12.15 -14.40
C SER A 212 36.08 10.97 -13.43
N ALA A 213 35.28 9.95 -13.79
CA ALA A 213 35.36 8.55 -13.35
C ALA A 213 36.79 8.06 -13.13
N SER A 214 37.23 8.02 -11.87
CA SER A 214 38.11 6.95 -11.42
C SER A 214 37.21 5.85 -10.84
N ASP A 215 37.14 4.72 -11.54
CA ASP A 215 36.60 3.43 -11.09
C ASP A 215 35.36 3.47 -10.17
N THR A 216 34.21 3.85 -10.74
CA THR A 216 32.93 3.77 -10.03
C THR A 216 32.26 2.43 -10.28
N THR A 217 32.44 1.51 -9.33
CA THR A 217 31.68 0.26 -9.24
C THR A 217 30.23 0.54 -8.81
N LEU A 218 29.24 -0.19 -9.33
CA LEU A 218 27.81 -0.08 -8.98
C LEU A 218 27.55 -0.10 -7.45
N SER A 219 28.46 -0.72 -6.68
CA SER A 219 28.47 -0.75 -5.22
C SER A 219 28.70 0.62 -4.57
N SER A 220 29.51 1.52 -5.14
CA SER A 220 29.77 2.86 -4.55
C SER A 220 28.58 3.81 -4.72
N VAL A 221 27.68 3.52 -5.66
CA VAL A 221 26.42 4.25 -5.88
C VAL A 221 25.31 3.77 -4.93
N LEU A 222 25.31 2.49 -4.56
CA LEU A 222 24.31 1.86 -3.69
C LEU A 222 24.69 1.88 -2.20
N PHE A 223 25.98 1.85 -1.89
CA PHE A 223 26.53 1.91 -0.54
C PHE A 223 27.59 3.03 -0.53
N SER A 224 27.21 4.20 -0.01
CA SER A 224 28.12 5.35 0.08
C SER A 224 29.30 5.00 0.98
N ASP A 225 30.48 4.82 0.41
CA ASP A 225 31.72 4.75 1.18
C ASP A 225 32.10 6.19 1.59
N PRO A 226 32.07 6.55 2.89
CA PRO A 226 32.28 7.93 3.33
C PRO A 226 33.70 8.47 3.06
N ALA A 227 34.63 7.62 2.64
CA ALA A 227 36.00 7.98 2.26
C ALA A 227 36.20 8.22 0.75
N ALA A 228 35.23 7.90 -0.10
CA ALA A 228 35.34 8.09 -1.54
C ALA A 228 35.15 9.57 -1.92
N THR A 229 36.18 10.19 -2.48
CA THR A 229 36.23 11.61 -2.87
C THR A 229 35.40 11.95 -4.13
N THR A 230 34.72 10.98 -4.73
CA THR A 230 33.90 11.16 -5.94
C THR A 230 32.61 10.34 -5.86
N ASN A 231 31.56 10.94 -5.29
CA ASN A 231 30.21 10.36 -5.34
C ASN A 231 29.59 10.65 -6.72
N ALA A 232 29.86 9.80 -7.71
CA ALA A 232 29.16 9.89 -8.99
C ALA A 232 27.69 9.49 -8.77
N SER A 233 26.77 10.42 -9.01
CA SER A 233 25.34 10.11 -8.95
C SER A 233 24.96 9.19 -10.12
N LEU A 234 23.97 8.32 -9.92
CA LEU A 234 23.47 7.39 -10.95
C LEU A 234 23.13 8.11 -12.26
N PHE A 235 22.63 9.34 -12.19
CA PHE A 235 22.30 10.16 -13.36
C PHE A 235 23.53 10.60 -14.16
N THR A 236 24.67 10.82 -13.50
CA THR A 236 25.94 11.14 -14.15
C THR A 236 26.45 9.96 -14.97
N TYR A 237 26.27 8.73 -14.48
CA TYR A 237 26.64 7.53 -15.22
C TYR A 237 25.77 7.33 -16.47
N LEU A 238 24.46 7.54 -16.35
CA LEU A 238 23.51 7.40 -17.45
C LEU A 238 23.66 8.49 -18.53
N TRP A 239 23.99 9.72 -18.13
CA TRP A 239 24.10 10.87 -19.03
C TRP A 239 25.35 11.69 -18.75
N PRO A 240 26.53 11.25 -19.23
CA PRO A 240 27.81 11.88 -18.92
C PRO A 240 28.00 13.28 -19.51
N HIS A 241 27.21 13.64 -20.54
CA HIS A 241 27.29 14.94 -21.21
C HIS A 241 26.45 16.03 -20.54
N ARG A 242 25.65 15.68 -19.51
CA ARG A 242 24.74 16.62 -18.86
C ARG A 242 25.39 17.36 -17.70
N VAL A 243 24.90 18.57 -17.48
CA VAL A 243 25.35 19.46 -16.39
C VAL A 243 24.38 19.37 -15.21
N ALA A 244 24.81 19.75 -14.00
CA ALA A 244 24.02 19.60 -12.77
C ALA A 244 22.62 20.24 -12.86
N TYR A 245 22.50 21.46 -13.39
CA TYR A 245 21.18 22.12 -13.57
C TYR A 245 20.23 21.34 -14.49
N GLN A 246 20.76 20.66 -15.53
CA GLN A 246 19.94 19.81 -16.41
C GLN A 246 19.43 18.60 -15.62
N HIS A 247 20.27 17.98 -14.79
CA HIS A 247 19.83 16.89 -13.91
C HIS A 247 18.73 17.34 -12.93
N VAL A 248 18.87 18.52 -12.32
CA VAL A 248 17.83 19.08 -11.43
C VAL A 248 16.51 19.27 -12.18
N ARG A 249 16.54 19.91 -13.36
CA ARG A 249 15.33 20.08 -14.20
C ARG A 249 14.71 18.74 -14.62
N PHE A 250 15.53 17.73 -14.92
CA PHE A 250 15.05 16.38 -15.23
C PHE A 250 14.30 15.76 -14.05
N ILE A 251 14.87 15.86 -12.85
CA ILE A 251 14.30 15.28 -11.64
C ILE A 251 12.99 15.98 -11.27
N HIS A 252 12.90 17.31 -11.42
CA HIS A 252 11.64 18.03 -11.25
C HIS A 252 10.55 17.56 -12.22
N ASN A 253 10.89 17.35 -13.50
CA ASN A 253 9.96 16.81 -14.48
C ASN A 253 9.56 15.36 -14.16
N LEU A 254 10.53 14.53 -13.75
CA LEU A 254 10.29 13.15 -13.33
C LEU A 254 9.35 13.09 -12.11
N TRP A 255 9.52 14.00 -11.15
CA TRP A 255 8.64 14.12 -9.99
C TRP A 255 7.21 14.47 -10.41
N LEU A 256 7.03 15.47 -11.28
CA LEU A 256 5.71 15.85 -11.81
C LEU A 256 5.04 14.67 -12.53
N LEU A 257 5.75 14.02 -13.46
CA LEU A 257 5.27 12.84 -14.17
C LEU A 257 4.93 11.69 -13.21
N GLY A 258 5.80 11.45 -12.23
CA GLY A 258 5.61 10.45 -11.18
C GLY A 258 4.34 10.71 -10.38
N CYS A 259 4.08 11.96 -9.97
CA CYS A 259 2.85 12.34 -9.28
C CYS A 259 1.60 12.04 -10.11
N PHE A 260 1.58 12.38 -11.41
CA PHE A 260 0.45 12.08 -12.29
C PHE A 260 0.28 10.57 -12.53
N ALA A 261 1.37 9.84 -12.75
CA ALA A 261 1.34 8.39 -12.95
C ALA A 261 0.80 7.67 -11.70
N LEU A 262 1.32 8.01 -10.52
CA LEU A 262 0.83 7.48 -9.24
C LEU A 262 -0.67 7.76 -9.03
N SER A 263 -1.13 8.96 -9.41
CA SER A 263 -2.54 9.35 -9.29
C SER A 263 -3.48 8.51 -10.16
N ASN A 264 -3.02 8.08 -11.33
CA ASN A 264 -3.84 7.35 -12.29
C ASN A 264 -3.69 5.82 -12.17
N VAL A 265 -2.54 5.33 -11.76
CA VAL A 265 -2.22 3.88 -11.71
C VAL A 265 -2.61 3.27 -10.38
N VAL A 266 -2.29 3.92 -9.27
CA VAL A 266 -2.51 3.33 -7.94
C VAL A 266 -3.98 3.05 -7.64
N PRO A 267 -4.96 3.93 -7.96
CA PRO A 267 -6.37 3.62 -7.73
C PRO A 267 -6.88 2.40 -8.52
N VAL A 268 -6.31 2.15 -9.71
CA VAL A 268 -6.67 1.00 -10.55
C VAL A 268 -6.07 -0.29 -10.00
N LEU A 269 -4.83 -0.22 -9.49
CA LEU A 269 -4.11 -1.35 -8.93
C LEU A 269 -4.64 -1.75 -7.54
N PHE A 270 -4.88 -0.75 -6.69
CA PHE A 270 -5.35 -0.90 -5.32
C PHE A 270 -6.64 -0.09 -5.13
N PRO A 271 -7.80 -0.63 -5.54
CA PRO A 271 -9.06 0.04 -5.28
C PRO A 271 -9.25 0.17 -3.76
N THR A 272 -9.66 1.35 -3.30
CA THR A 272 -10.04 1.52 -1.91
C THR A 272 -11.26 0.63 -1.62
N PRO A 273 -11.21 -0.22 -0.57
CA PRO A 273 -12.32 -1.10 -0.27
C PRO A 273 -13.53 -0.25 0.11
N THR A 274 -14.59 -0.37 -0.69
CA THR A 274 -15.89 0.28 -0.41
C THR A 274 -16.42 -0.23 0.93
N SER A 275 -17.28 0.53 1.61
CA SER A 275 -17.90 0.10 2.88
C SER A 275 -18.48 -1.32 2.77
N ASN A 276 -19.24 -1.58 1.70
CA ASN A 276 -19.81 -2.89 1.41
C ASN A 276 -18.77 -4.02 1.25
N MET A 277 -17.57 -3.72 0.73
CA MET A 277 -16.48 -4.70 0.63
C MET A 277 -15.80 -4.92 1.97
N LYS A 278 -15.59 -3.86 2.76
CA LYS A 278 -15.08 -3.98 4.14
C LYS A 278 -16.02 -4.84 4.98
N ASP A 279 -17.33 -4.61 4.88
CA ASP A 279 -18.35 -5.36 5.62
C ASP A 279 -18.33 -6.84 5.23
N LYS A 280 -18.24 -7.15 3.93
CA LYS A 280 -18.12 -8.53 3.44
C LYS A 280 -16.83 -9.21 3.87
N TRP A 281 -15.71 -8.49 3.81
CA TRP A 281 -14.41 -9.01 4.25
C TRP A 281 -14.42 -9.30 5.76
N LEU A 282 -14.90 -8.35 6.57
CA LEU A 282 -15.11 -8.52 8.02
C LEU A 282 -16.01 -9.71 8.32
N LEU A 283 -17.09 -9.88 7.55
CA LEU A 283 -18.02 -11.01 7.73
C LEU A 283 -17.35 -12.35 7.42
N ASN A 284 -16.55 -12.42 6.35
CA ASN A 284 -15.83 -13.63 5.98
C ASN A 284 -14.74 -13.98 7.00
N GLU A 285 -14.00 -12.97 7.48
CA GLU A 285 -12.97 -13.15 8.51
C GLU A 285 -13.59 -13.64 9.83
N ALA A 286 -14.70 -13.02 10.25
CA ALA A 286 -15.45 -13.45 11.42
C ALA A 286 -15.95 -14.90 11.26
N GLN A 287 -16.42 -15.29 10.07
CA GLN A 287 -16.82 -16.66 9.79
C GLN A 287 -15.65 -17.66 9.84
N GLN A 288 -14.46 -17.26 9.38
CA GLN A 288 -13.26 -18.10 9.48
C GLN A 288 -12.84 -18.30 10.94
N ILE A 289 -12.83 -17.24 11.75
CA ILE A 289 -12.54 -17.34 13.19
C ILE A 289 -13.54 -18.27 13.87
N VAL A 290 -14.84 -18.14 13.58
CA VAL A 290 -15.87 -19.04 14.15
C VAL A 290 -15.62 -20.50 13.76
N ARG A 291 -15.23 -20.77 12.52
CA ARG A 291 -14.89 -22.14 12.07
C ARG A 291 -13.67 -22.70 12.78
N LEU A 292 -12.62 -21.89 12.96
CA LEU A 292 -11.40 -22.27 13.67
C LEU A 292 -11.68 -22.52 15.16
N THR A 293 -12.49 -21.68 15.80
CA THR A 293 -12.91 -21.90 17.19
C THR A 293 -13.73 -23.17 17.35
N ALA A 294 -14.62 -23.47 16.40
CA ALA A 294 -15.40 -24.71 16.41
C ALA A 294 -14.52 -25.95 16.26
N SER A 295 -13.50 -25.92 15.37
CA SER A 295 -12.57 -27.05 15.23
C SER A 295 -11.72 -27.26 16.47
N ILE A 296 -11.23 -26.18 17.10
CA ILE A 296 -10.50 -26.25 18.38
C ILE A 296 -11.40 -26.84 19.47
N GLY A 297 -12.67 -26.43 19.53
CA GLY A 297 -13.66 -26.99 20.46
C GLY A 297 -13.84 -28.52 20.29
N GLN A 298 -13.93 -28.99 19.04
CA GLN A 298 -14.04 -30.44 18.78
C GLN A 298 -12.78 -31.22 19.15
N GLU A 299 -11.60 -30.69 18.83
CA GLU A 299 -10.31 -31.34 19.16
C GLU A 299 -10.08 -31.41 20.66
N THR A 300 -10.36 -30.32 21.39
CA THR A 300 -10.25 -30.27 22.86
C THR A 300 -11.25 -31.21 23.53
N GLY A 301 -12.50 -31.29 23.02
CA GLY A 301 -13.48 -32.27 23.48
C GLY A 301 -13.04 -33.72 23.26
N ALA A 302 -12.48 -34.03 22.09
CA ALA A 302 -11.95 -35.35 21.79
C ALA A 302 -10.78 -35.72 22.70
N LEU A 303 -9.82 -34.80 22.90
CA LEU A 303 -8.69 -35.02 23.82
C LEU A 303 -9.16 -35.23 25.26
N LEU A 304 -10.11 -34.42 25.73
CA LEU A 304 -10.64 -34.56 27.08
C LEU A 304 -11.39 -35.88 27.27
N SER A 305 -12.13 -36.34 26.25
CA SER A 305 -12.76 -37.66 26.23
C SER A 305 -11.72 -38.79 26.28
N THR A 306 -10.63 -38.68 25.52
CA THR A 306 -9.54 -39.68 25.59
C THR A 306 -8.86 -39.71 26.96
N LEU A 307 -8.62 -38.55 27.57
CA LEU A 307 -8.09 -38.47 28.93
C LEU A 307 -9.06 -39.07 29.95
N PHE A 308 -10.35 -38.76 29.83
CA PHE A 308 -11.39 -39.32 30.69
C PHE A 308 -11.41 -40.85 30.62
N HIS A 309 -11.36 -41.42 29.41
CA HIS A 309 -11.28 -42.87 29.22
C HIS A 309 -9.94 -43.48 29.67
N SER A 310 -8.84 -42.73 29.65
CA SER A 310 -7.57 -43.22 30.19
C SER A 310 -7.53 -43.25 31.72
N VAL A 311 -8.23 -42.32 32.38
CA VAL A 311 -8.33 -42.24 33.85
C VAL A 311 -9.33 -43.27 34.39
N HIS A 312 -10.41 -43.52 33.65
CA HIS A 312 -11.35 -44.61 33.93
C HIS A 312 -10.83 -45.90 33.29
N GLY A 313 -9.89 -46.57 33.95
CA GLY A 313 -9.53 -47.96 33.62
C GLY A 313 -10.79 -48.86 33.50
N PRO A 314 -10.68 -50.04 32.86
CA PRO A 314 -11.85 -50.86 32.51
C PRO A 314 -12.74 -51.10 33.72
N ARG A 315 -14.02 -50.76 33.61
CA ARG A 315 -15.01 -51.02 34.67
C ARG A 315 -15.09 -52.52 34.92
N THR A 316 -14.65 -52.92 36.12
CA THR A 316 -14.93 -54.16 36.84
C THR A 316 -15.54 -55.30 36.02
N GLY A 317 -14.70 -56.26 35.60
CA GLY A 317 -15.15 -57.58 35.13
C GLY A 317 -14.42 -58.18 33.94
N THR A 318 -13.55 -57.44 33.25
CA THR A 318 -12.76 -57.94 32.12
C THR A 318 -11.31 -58.21 32.55
N PRO A 319 -10.74 -59.40 32.25
CA PRO A 319 -9.35 -59.70 32.58
C PRO A 319 -8.39 -58.77 31.80
N ALA A 320 -7.29 -58.36 32.44
CA ALA A 320 -6.34 -57.35 31.93
C ALA A 320 -5.79 -57.64 30.52
N SER A 321 -5.83 -58.90 30.07
CA SER A 321 -5.40 -59.34 28.73
C SER A 321 -6.29 -58.88 27.57
N GLU A 322 -7.53 -58.44 27.83
CA GLU A 322 -8.48 -57.99 26.78
C GLU A 322 -8.63 -56.46 26.73
N SER A 323 -7.91 -55.72 27.56
CA SER A 323 -7.97 -54.25 27.58
C SER A 323 -7.01 -53.62 26.55
N THR A 324 -7.44 -52.51 25.94
CA THR A 324 -6.68 -51.77 24.91
C THR A 324 -5.30 -51.28 25.38
N PHE A 325 -5.07 -51.21 26.70
CA PHE A 325 -3.78 -50.79 27.29
C PHE A 325 -3.36 -51.77 28.40
N PRO A 326 -2.74 -52.91 28.04
CA PRO A 326 -2.41 -53.99 28.98
C PRO A 326 -1.33 -53.64 30.02
N TYR A 327 -0.67 -52.49 29.89
CA TYR A 327 0.39 -52.03 30.81
C TYR A 327 -0.08 -51.09 31.93
N LEU A 328 -1.36 -50.69 31.94
CA LEU A 328 -1.95 -49.86 32.99
C LEU A 328 -2.84 -50.65 33.96
N GLY A 329 -3.00 -51.95 33.73
CA GLY A 329 -3.63 -52.86 34.67
C GLY A 329 -2.66 -53.20 35.80
N ASP A 330 -3.13 -53.05 37.03
CA ASP A 330 -2.48 -53.42 38.29
C ASP A 330 -1.46 -52.42 38.84
N LEU A 331 -1.97 -51.25 39.28
CA LEU A 331 -1.37 -50.57 40.42
C LEU A 331 -1.74 -51.35 41.70
N PRO A 332 -0.76 -51.88 42.47
CA PRO A 332 -1.06 -52.65 43.67
C PRO A 332 -1.66 -51.75 44.75
N THR A 333 -2.90 -52.03 45.14
CA THR A 333 -3.58 -51.34 46.25
C THR A 333 -3.20 -51.98 47.59
N PRO A 334 -2.68 -51.25 48.59
CA PRO A 334 -2.58 -51.78 49.94
C PRO A 334 -3.99 -51.84 50.57
N PRO A 335 -4.31 -52.87 51.38
CA PRO A 335 -5.64 -53.03 51.96
C PRO A 335 -5.93 -51.90 52.95
N GLY A 336 -7.02 -51.17 52.71
CA GLY A 336 -7.55 -50.21 53.66
C GLY A 336 -8.06 -50.94 54.91
N ARG A 337 -7.53 -50.58 56.07
CA ARG A 337 -8.10 -50.99 57.35
C ARG A 337 -9.50 -50.35 57.44
N ASP A 338 -10.52 -51.16 57.72
CA ASP A 338 -11.90 -50.76 58.08
C ASP A 338 -12.94 -50.64 56.94
N GLY A 339 -12.75 -51.30 55.79
CA GLY A 339 -13.83 -51.44 54.78
C GLY A 339 -14.25 -50.14 54.09
N LYS A 340 -13.42 -49.11 54.17
CA LYS A 340 -13.55 -47.87 53.38
C LYS A 340 -12.57 -47.91 52.19
N PRO A 341 -12.97 -47.42 51.00
CA PRO A 341 -12.11 -47.40 49.83
C PRO A 341 -10.83 -46.59 50.08
N ALA A 342 -9.73 -46.99 49.46
CA ALA A 342 -8.42 -46.37 49.65
C ALA A 342 -8.46 -44.86 49.29
N PRO A 343 -7.64 -43.99 49.92
CA PRO A 343 -7.63 -42.56 49.62
C PRO A 343 -7.38 -42.26 48.14
N ALA A 344 -6.63 -43.11 47.44
CA ALA A 344 -6.41 -43.02 46.01
C ALA A 344 -7.70 -43.23 45.19
N GLU A 345 -8.56 -44.19 45.54
CA GLU A 345 -9.84 -44.42 44.85
C GLU A 345 -10.81 -43.25 45.05
N ARG A 346 -10.80 -42.64 46.23
CA ARG A 346 -11.58 -41.41 46.50
C ARG A 346 -11.11 -40.22 45.68
N VAL A 347 -9.79 -40.04 45.55
CA VAL A 347 -9.20 -38.96 44.75
C VAL A 347 -9.47 -39.18 43.27
N VAL A 348 -9.30 -40.40 42.75
CA VAL A 348 -9.61 -40.73 41.35
C VAL A 348 -11.10 -40.58 41.05
N ALA A 349 -11.97 -41.01 41.95
CA ALA A 349 -13.42 -40.82 41.81
C ALA A 349 -13.82 -39.34 41.85
N LEU A 350 -13.21 -38.52 42.71
CA LEU A 350 -13.42 -37.06 42.73
C LEU A 350 -12.90 -36.38 41.46
N LEU A 351 -11.73 -36.80 40.97
CA LEU A 351 -11.13 -36.27 39.74
C LEU A 351 -12.01 -36.61 38.53
N ALA A 352 -12.59 -37.81 38.51
CA ALA A 352 -13.51 -38.27 37.48
C ALA A 352 -14.78 -37.42 37.40
N THR A 353 -15.45 -37.15 38.53
CA THR A 353 -16.64 -36.29 38.57
C THR A 353 -16.32 -34.86 38.17
N GLU A 354 -15.17 -34.33 38.58
CA GLU A 354 -14.76 -32.96 38.23
C GLU A 354 -14.42 -32.84 36.74
N LEU A 355 -13.77 -33.86 36.16
CA LEU A 355 -13.52 -33.94 34.72
C LEU A 355 -14.83 -34.08 33.93
N GLU A 356 -15.81 -34.84 34.42
CA GLU A 356 -17.14 -34.93 33.80
C GLU A 356 -17.86 -33.58 33.80
N HIS A 357 -17.79 -32.83 34.90
CA HIS A 357 -18.30 -31.47 34.99
C HIS A 357 -17.57 -30.50 34.05
N LEU A 358 -16.25 -30.62 33.91
CA LEU A 358 -15.45 -29.82 32.97
C LEU A 358 -15.75 -30.15 31.50
N VAL A 359 -15.96 -31.43 31.17
CA VAL A 359 -16.41 -31.86 29.82
C VAL A 359 -17.77 -31.26 29.53
N LEU A 360 -18.73 -31.38 30.45
CA LEU A 360 -20.08 -30.83 30.28
C LEU A 360 -20.07 -29.31 30.17
N GLU A 361 -19.26 -28.60 30.97
CA GLU A 361 -19.10 -27.15 30.87
C GLU A 361 -18.45 -26.73 29.55
N ALA A 362 -17.43 -27.45 29.09
CA ALA A 362 -16.78 -27.22 27.81
C ALA A 362 -17.73 -27.46 26.63
N GLN A 363 -18.50 -28.54 26.67
CA GLN A 363 -19.52 -28.88 25.66
C GLN A 363 -20.64 -27.84 25.63
N MET A 364 -21.14 -27.41 26.80
CA MET A 364 -22.13 -26.34 26.91
C MET A 364 -21.59 -24.98 26.44
N ARG A 365 -20.31 -24.66 26.68
CA ARG A 365 -19.65 -23.45 26.15
C ARG A 365 -19.47 -23.52 24.63
N SER A 366 -19.16 -24.69 24.09
CA SER A 366 -19.07 -24.95 22.64
C SER A 366 -20.43 -24.73 21.96
N ASP A 367 -21.47 -25.38 22.49
CA ASP A 367 -22.79 -25.44 21.84
C ASP A 367 -23.65 -24.19 22.11
N GLY A 368 -23.41 -23.50 23.22
CA GLY A 368 -24.23 -22.39 23.71
C GLY A 368 -23.47 -21.11 24.03
N GLY A 369 -22.20 -21.00 23.64
CA GLY A 369 -21.34 -19.88 24.01
C GLY A 369 -21.99 -18.50 23.73
N PRO A 370 -21.74 -17.49 24.58
CA PRO A 370 -22.32 -16.14 24.42
C PRO A 370 -21.99 -15.51 23.06
N LEU A 371 -20.89 -15.93 22.42
CA LEU A 371 -20.52 -15.52 21.07
C LEU A 371 -21.38 -16.17 19.99
N ALA A 372 -21.69 -17.47 20.09
CA ALA A 372 -22.54 -18.16 19.11
C ALA A 372 -23.98 -17.62 19.15
N SER A 373 -24.52 -17.41 20.36
CA SER A 373 -25.84 -16.80 20.54
C SER A 373 -25.87 -15.32 20.11
N ALA A 374 -24.81 -14.55 20.37
CA ALA A 374 -24.70 -13.17 19.88
C ALA A 374 -24.68 -13.10 18.35
N VAL A 375 -23.89 -13.97 17.69
CA VAL A 375 -23.82 -14.05 16.23
C VAL A 375 -25.17 -14.47 15.64
N GLN A 376 -25.83 -15.48 16.21
CA GLN A 376 -27.14 -15.92 15.75
C GLN A 376 -28.22 -14.83 15.91
N SER A 377 -28.21 -14.12 17.05
CA SER A 377 -29.09 -12.97 17.28
C SER A 377 -28.84 -11.80 16.30
N ALA A 378 -27.60 -11.62 15.86
CA ALA A 378 -27.23 -10.59 14.89
C ALA A 378 -27.67 -10.98 13.46
N VAL A 379 -27.50 -12.25 13.09
CA VAL A 379 -27.99 -12.80 11.81
C VAL A 379 -29.51 -12.70 11.71
N GLU A 380 -30.23 -13.01 12.78
CA GLU A 380 -31.69 -12.89 12.83
C GLU A 380 -32.17 -11.45 12.77
N ARG A 381 -31.48 -10.52 13.43
CA ARG A 381 -31.77 -9.07 13.31
C ARG A 381 -31.66 -8.60 11.87
N ARG A 382 -30.59 -8.98 11.17
CA ARG A 382 -30.38 -8.62 9.76
C ARG A 382 -31.44 -9.23 8.84
N ARG A 383 -31.81 -10.49 9.07
CA ARG A 383 -32.88 -11.17 8.30
C ARG A 383 -34.23 -10.47 8.47
N ARG A 384 -34.55 -9.98 9.68
CA ARG A 384 -35.76 -9.18 9.93
C ARG A 384 -35.72 -7.84 9.21
N GLU A 385 -34.56 -7.19 9.16
CA GLU A 385 -34.39 -5.94 8.41
C GLU A 385 -34.55 -6.15 6.89
N GLU A 386 -34.01 -7.22 6.32
CA GLU A 386 -34.16 -7.54 4.89
C GLU A 386 -35.61 -7.87 4.50
N VAL A 387 -36.36 -8.54 5.38
CA VAL A 387 -37.79 -8.79 5.19
C VAL A 387 -38.60 -7.49 5.30
N ARG A 388 -38.25 -6.62 6.25
CA ARG A 388 -38.89 -5.30 6.42
C ARG A 388 -38.63 -4.36 5.23
N LEU A 389 -37.51 -4.53 4.54
CA LEU A 389 -37.14 -3.80 3.33
C LEU A 389 -37.63 -4.48 2.03
N GLY A 390 -38.44 -5.55 2.12
CA GLY A 390 -39.14 -6.16 0.98
C GLY A 390 -38.24 -6.87 -0.04
N ARG A 391 -37.03 -7.31 0.36
CA ARG A 391 -36.00 -7.80 -0.58
C ARG A 391 -35.80 -9.33 -0.64
N ALA A 392 -36.71 -10.12 -0.07
CA ALA A 392 -36.53 -11.58 0.02
C ALA A 392 -37.12 -12.33 -1.20
N THR A 393 -36.25 -12.96 -2.00
CA THR A 393 -36.58 -14.05 -2.93
C THR A 393 -36.88 -15.35 -2.16
N PRO A 394 -37.91 -16.13 -2.53
CA PRO A 394 -38.23 -17.39 -1.84
C PRO A 394 -37.51 -18.58 -2.49
N GLY A 395 -36.78 -19.37 -1.69
CA GLY A 395 -36.48 -20.76 -2.03
C GLY A 395 -35.10 -21.27 -1.60
N MET A 396 -35.07 -22.03 -0.50
CA MET A 396 -34.40 -23.34 -0.44
C MET A 396 -34.88 -24.05 0.83
N LYS A 397 -35.74 -25.05 0.68
CA LYS A 397 -36.10 -25.99 1.75
C LYS A 397 -34.94 -26.98 1.92
N ALA A 398 -34.44 -27.15 3.13
CA ALA A 398 -33.65 -28.31 3.52
C ALA A 398 -34.53 -29.19 4.44
N ASN A 399 -35.06 -30.28 3.88
CA ASN A 399 -35.33 -31.53 4.62
C ASN A 399 -33.97 -32.00 5.20
N GLY A 400 -33.82 -32.59 6.39
CA GLY A 400 -34.73 -33.16 7.38
C GLY A 400 -34.10 -34.44 7.90
N VAL A 401 -33.81 -34.55 9.21
CA VAL A 401 -33.63 -35.78 10.04
C VAL A 401 -33.74 -35.27 11.50
N GLY A 402 -34.51 -35.77 12.46
CA GLY A 402 -35.29 -37.00 12.63
C GLY A 402 -35.04 -37.56 14.04
N GLY A 403 -36.04 -37.50 14.94
CA GLY A 403 -36.11 -38.23 16.22
C GLY A 403 -35.76 -37.38 17.47
N GLY A 404 -36.50 -37.37 18.58
CA GLY A 404 -37.70 -38.10 18.99
C GLY A 404 -38.23 -37.53 20.32
N HIS A 405 -39.53 -37.72 20.54
CA HIS A 405 -40.34 -37.31 21.72
C HIS A 405 -39.75 -37.67 23.09
N VAL A 406 -40.02 -36.85 24.12
CA VAL A 406 -40.72 -37.26 25.37
C VAL A 406 -41.46 -36.06 26.01
N HIS A 407 -42.66 -36.36 26.53
CA HIS A 407 -43.67 -35.57 27.24
C HIS A 407 -43.26 -34.68 28.43
N GLY A 408 -44.10 -33.66 28.72
CA GLY A 408 -44.25 -33.10 30.07
C GLY A 408 -44.97 -31.73 30.14
N ARG A 409 -46.23 -31.62 29.69
CA ARG A 409 -47.41 -31.21 30.49
C ARG A 409 -47.37 -29.84 31.25
N THR A 410 -48.35 -28.99 30.85
CA THR A 410 -49.16 -28.02 31.66
C THR A 410 -48.43 -26.83 32.28
N TRP A 411 -48.86 -25.56 32.13
CA TRP A 411 -50.14 -25.01 32.57
C TRP A 411 -50.61 -23.76 31.78
N VAL A 412 -51.92 -23.78 31.47
CA VAL A 412 -52.95 -22.72 31.55
C VAL A 412 -52.90 -21.47 30.65
N GLN A 413 -53.86 -21.48 29.73
CA GLN A 413 -54.58 -20.35 29.16
C GLN A 413 -55.41 -19.63 30.23
N THR A 414 -55.39 -18.29 30.21
CA THR A 414 -56.61 -17.49 30.39
C THR A 414 -56.57 -16.33 29.39
N GLY A 415 -57.62 -16.23 28.58
CA GLY A 415 -57.83 -15.17 27.62
C GLY A 415 -58.50 -13.95 28.24
N GLY A 416 -58.49 -12.84 27.49
CA GLY A 416 -59.26 -11.64 27.80
C GLY A 416 -59.11 -10.61 26.68
N SER A 417 -60.16 -10.45 25.88
CA SER A 417 -60.29 -9.52 24.76
C SER A 417 -60.64 -8.08 25.18
N GLY A 418 -60.27 -7.09 24.36
CA GLY A 418 -60.84 -5.73 24.35
C GLY A 418 -59.78 -4.69 23.95
N SER A 419 -59.67 -4.31 22.68
CA SER A 419 -60.35 -3.18 22.03
C SER A 419 -60.02 -1.79 22.60
N GLY A 420 -59.32 -0.97 21.81
CA GLY A 420 -59.57 0.47 21.74
C GLY A 420 -58.41 1.42 22.05
N GLY A 421 -58.00 2.19 21.03
CA GLY A 421 -57.79 3.64 21.20
C GLY A 421 -56.39 4.18 21.48
N GLY A 422 -55.76 4.67 20.41
CA GLY A 422 -55.04 5.95 20.27
C GLY A 422 -54.35 6.63 21.46
N GLY A 423 -53.09 7.03 21.25
CA GLY A 423 -52.50 8.18 21.94
C GLY A 423 -51.02 8.01 22.32
N SER A 424 -50.15 8.73 21.61
CA SER A 424 -48.83 9.17 22.07
C SER A 424 -48.87 10.70 22.17
N PRO A 425 -47.89 11.45 22.74
CA PRO A 425 -46.77 11.10 23.62
C PRO A 425 -46.62 12.05 24.85
N ALA A 426 -45.84 11.70 25.87
CA ALA A 426 -45.06 12.59 26.80
C ALA A 426 -44.62 11.77 28.03
N ARG A 427 -43.33 11.58 28.31
CA ARG A 427 -42.37 12.48 29.02
C ARG A 427 -42.63 12.63 30.53
N ALA A 428 -41.86 11.88 31.34
CA ALA A 428 -41.25 12.25 32.63
C ALA A 428 -40.46 11.03 33.15
N GLU A 429 -39.13 11.01 33.13
CA GLU A 429 -38.16 11.55 34.12
C GLU A 429 -37.86 10.63 35.32
N ARG A 430 -36.55 10.59 35.66
CA ARG A 430 -35.89 10.14 36.91
C ARG A 430 -35.72 8.61 37.09
N VAL A 431 -34.56 8.04 37.46
CA VAL A 431 -33.49 8.49 38.39
C VAL A 431 -32.10 7.93 37.97
N LEU A 432 -31.07 8.72 38.31
CA LEU A 432 -29.62 8.53 38.22
C LEU A 432 -29.03 7.30 38.97
N GLY A 433 -27.83 6.88 38.57
CA GLY A 433 -27.00 5.96 39.36
C GLY A 433 -25.59 5.76 38.80
N TYR A 434 -24.75 6.79 38.86
CA TYR A 434 -23.31 6.74 38.58
C TYR A 434 -22.58 6.06 39.75
N VAL A 435 -21.91 4.91 39.55
CA VAL A 435 -20.93 4.40 40.52
C VAL A 435 -19.68 3.85 39.83
N ARG A 436 -18.58 4.38 40.33
CA ARG A 436 -17.15 4.24 40.04
C ARG A 436 -16.58 2.99 40.71
N GLY A 437 -15.65 2.29 40.07
CA GLY A 437 -14.82 1.24 40.70
C GLY A 437 -13.66 0.84 39.78
N ARG A 438 -12.55 1.59 39.76
CA ARG A 438 -11.37 1.50 40.63
C ARG A 438 -10.52 0.24 40.33
N SER A 439 -9.43 0.47 39.60
CA SER A 439 -8.29 -0.43 39.44
C SER A 439 -7.66 -0.77 40.79
N ARG A 440 -7.27 -2.03 40.96
CA ARG A 440 -6.26 -2.43 41.95
C ARG A 440 -5.20 -3.28 41.28
N SER A 441 -3.98 -2.76 41.40
CA SER A 441 -2.70 -3.44 41.27
C SER A 441 -2.55 -4.52 42.36
N LEU A 442 -1.94 -5.64 41.98
CA LEU A 442 -1.04 -6.45 42.80
C LEU A 442 0.04 -6.91 41.79
N GLY A 443 1.33 -6.76 42.04
CA GLY A 443 2.01 -7.09 43.29
C GLY A 443 2.76 -8.38 43.02
#